data_AF-A0A8T4KN48-F1
#
_entry.id   AF-A0A8T4KN48-F1
#
_cell.length_a   1.000
_cell.length_b   1.000
_cell.length_c   1.000
_cell.angle_alpha   90.00
_cell.angle_beta   90.00
_cell.angle_gamma   90.00
#
_symmetry.space_group_name_H-M   'P 1'
#
loop_
_entity.id
_entity.type
_entity.pdbx_description
1 polymer ?
#
loop_
_entity_poly.entity_id
_entity_poly.type
_entity_poly.pdbx_seq_one_letter_code
_entity_poly.pdbx_strand_id
1 'polypeptide(L)'
;MGKLRNIQIIAEFYGCDPELISRSDTVKKIINRAIRKSKLTKIRSHYHQFRPSGVTGVVLLAESHITMHSWPEYNYLALDLFSCGDKKKAKIAIEQLTKDFKPLKLKKQIVIRGL
;
A
#
# COMPACT_ATOMS: atom_id res chain seq x y z
N MET A 1 -6.04 -26.81 -15.17
CA MET A 1 -5.33 -26.04 -14.11
C MET A 1 -5.32 -24.57 -14.49
N GLY A 2 -5.94 -23.70 -13.69
CA GLY A 2 -5.96 -22.26 -13.94
C GLY A 2 -4.58 -21.64 -13.67
N LYS A 3 -4.08 -20.80 -14.59
CA LYS A 3 -2.84 -20.05 -14.37
C LYS A 3 -2.97 -19.09 -13.18
N LEU A 4 -1.99 -19.08 -12.28
CA LEU A 4 -1.85 -18.07 -11.22
C LEU A 4 -1.66 -16.69 -11.86
N ARG A 5 -2.69 -15.84 -11.84
CA ARG A 5 -2.61 -14.47 -12.38
C ARG A 5 -2.49 -13.46 -11.24
N ASN A 6 -1.35 -13.46 -10.58
CA ASN A 6 -1.11 -12.54 -9.47
C ASN A 6 -0.71 -11.16 -10.02
N ILE A 7 -1.11 -10.11 -9.32
CA ILE A 7 -0.83 -8.72 -9.70
C ILE A 7 -0.06 -8.03 -8.58
N GLN A 8 1.10 -7.48 -8.91
CA GLN A 8 1.84 -6.59 -8.04
C GLN A 8 1.78 -5.18 -8.61
N ILE A 9 1.36 -4.23 -7.78
CA ILE A 9 1.39 -2.80 -8.09
C ILE A 9 2.52 -2.21 -7.26
N ILE A 10 3.57 -1.75 -7.92
CA ILE A 10 4.67 -1.00 -7.31
C ILE A 10 4.31 0.47 -7.49
N ALA A 11 4.07 1.19 -6.39
CA ALA A 11 3.52 2.53 -6.41
C ALA A 11 4.42 3.52 -5.67
N GLU A 12 4.62 4.66 -6.30
CA GLU A 12 5.39 5.79 -5.80
C GLU A 12 4.44 6.99 -5.63
N PHE A 13 4.25 7.42 -4.40
CA PHE A 13 3.39 8.53 -4.02
C PHE A 13 4.28 9.75 -3.73
N TYR A 14 4.24 10.74 -4.62
CA TYR A 14 5.02 11.98 -4.51
C TYR A 14 4.12 13.15 -4.11
N GLY A 15 4.64 14.04 -3.27
CA GLY A 15 3.89 15.20 -2.79
C GLY A 15 2.78 14.82 -1.81
N CYS A 16 2.98 13.79 -1.00
CA CYS A 16 2.08 13.48 0.12
C CYS A 16 2.18 14.55 1.19
N ASP A 17 1.06 14.84 1.85
CA ASP A 17 1.04 15.60 3.09
C ASP A 17 1.88 14.87 4.16
N PRO A 18 2.94 15.48 4.72
CA PRO A 18 3.79 14.85 5.72
C PRO A 18 3.01 14.34 6.93
N GLU A 19 1.90 14.97 7.33
CA GLU A 19 1.09 14.54 8.47
C GLU A 19 0.44 13.18 8.24
N LEU A 20 0.10 12.86 6.99
CA LEU A 20 -0.53 11.59 6.61
C LEU A 20 0.45 10.42 6.59
N ILE A 21 1.75 10.70 6.44
CA ILE A 21 2.80 9.69 6.27
C ILE A 21 3.84 9.68 7.40
N SER A 22 3.77 10.60 8.38
CA SER A 22 4.77 10.70 9.45
C SER A 22 4.62 9.66 10.55
N ARG A 23 3.38 9.26 10.85
CA ARG A 23 3.06 8.48 12.06
C ARG A 23 2.40 7.15 11.73
N SER A 24 2.89 6.09 12.37
CA SER A 24 2.43 4.71 12.15
C SER A 24 0.94 4.53 12.42
N ASP A 25 0.36 5.21 13.40
CA ASP A 25 -1.08 5.16 13.67
C ASP A 25 -1.93 5.71 12.51
N THR A 26 -1.51 6.83 11.92
CA THR A 26 -2.17 7.44 10.77
C THR A 26 -2.07 6.54 9.55
N VAL A 27 -0.85 6.09 9.22
CA VAL A 27 -0.59 5.18 8.10
C VAL A 27 -1.37 3.88 8.26
N LYS A 28 -1.36 3.27 9.46
CA LYS A 28 -2.13 2.07 9.79
C LYS A 28 -3.62 2.26 9.56
N LYS A 29 -4.21 3.40 9.94
CA LYS A 29 -5.63 3.70 9.69
C LYS A 29 -5.94 3.77 8.20
N ILE A 30 -5.11 4.45 7.41
CA ILE A 30 -5.26 4.57 5.95
C ILE A 30 -5.20 3.20 5.27
N ILE A 31 -4.17 2.40 5.60
CA ILE A 31 -3.98 1.07 5.02
C ILE A 31 -5.14 0.12 5.36
N ASN A 32 -5.59 0.10 6.62
CA ASN A 32 -6.73 -0.73 7.02
C ASN A 32 -8.03 -0.31 6.31
N ARG A 33 -8.22 0.98 6.04
CA ARG A 33 -9.37 1.47 5.26
C ARG A 33 -9.30 0.97 3.81
N ALA A 34 -8.14 1.01 3.17
CA ALA A 34 -7.95 0.49 1.82
C ALA A 34 -8.21 -1.02 1.73
N ILE A 35 -7.71 -1.81 2.68
CA ILE A 35 -7.95 -3.26 2.77
C ILE A 35 -9.45 -3.56 2.92
N ARG A 36 -10.14 -2.84 3.81
CA ARG A 36 -11.59 -3.02 4.01
C ARG A 36 -12.39 -2.68 2.76
N LYS A 37 -12.06 -1.57 2.07
CA LYS A 37 -12.75 -1.14 0.85
C LYS A 37 -12.51 -2.08 -0.33
N SER A 38 -11.33 -2.68 -0.43
CA SER A 38 -10.99 -3.64 -1.48
C SER A 38 -11.44 -5.08 -1.17
N LYS A 39 -11.95 -5.36 0.03
CA LYS A 39 -12.29 -6.73 0.48
C LYS A 39 -11.09 -7.69 0.39
N LEU A 40 -9.89 -7.17 0.66
CA LEU A 40 -8.69 -7.97 0.88
C LEU A 40 -8.72 -8.53 2.31
N THR A 41 -8.26 -9.76 2.47
CA THR A 41 -8.24 -10.43 3.77
C THR A 41 -6.89 -10.21 4.43
N LYS A 42 -6.85 -9.40 5.50
CA LYS A 42 -5.67 -9.21 6.33
C LYS A 42 -5.52 -10.36 7.33
N ILE A 43 -4.33 -10.96 7.39
CA ILE A 43 -3.95 -11.90 8.46
C ILE A 43 -3.36 -11.11 9.64
N ARG A 44 -2.29 -10.35 9.40
CA ARG A 44 -1.60 -9.55 10.42
C ARG A 44 -0.91 -8.34 9.80
N SER A 45 -0.55 -7.37 10.61
CA SER A 45 0.29 -6.25 10.17
C SER A 45 1.27 -5.82 11.26
N HIS A 46 2.42 -5.33 10.82
CA HIS A 46 3.46 -4.76 11.66
C HIS A 46 3.88 -3.40 11.10
N TYR A 47 4.12 -2.44 11.97
CA TYR A 47 4.58 -1.10 11.60
C TYR A 47 5.70 -0.70 12.53
N HIS A 48 6.79 -0.19 11.95
CA HIS A 48 7.88 0.42 12.68
C HIS A 48 7.81 1.94 12.51
N GLN A 49 7.81 2.67 13.63
CA GLN A 49 7.87 4.12 13.67
C GLN A 49 9.33 4.57 13.81
N PHE A 50 9.84 5.29 12.83
CA PHE A 50 11.15 5.93 12.91
C PHE A 50 11.08 7.27 13.65
N ARG A 51 12.24 7.76 14.09
CA ARG A 51 12.43 9.08 14.69
C ARG A 51 13.33 9.93 13.78
N PRO A 52 13.05 11.23 13.58
CA PRO A 52 11.92 11.98 14.17
C PRO A 52 10.55 11.63 13.54
N SER A 53 10.52 11.17 12.30
CA SER A 53 9.30 10.80 11.56
C SER A 53 9.57 9.64 10.59
N GLY A 54 8.51 9.14 9.94
CA GLY A 54 8.61 8.08 8.93
C GLY A 54 8.20 6.70 9.47
N VAL A 55 7.72 5.86 8.56
CA VAL A 55 7.07 4.59 8.88
C VAL A 55 7.52 3.54 7.87
N THR A 56 7.86 2.35 8.36
CA THR A 56 7.84 1.12 7.56
C THR A 56 6.66 0.28 7.99
N GLY A 57 5.87 -0.21 7.03
CA GLY A 57 4.70 -1.04 7.29
C GLY A 57 4.70 -2.29 6.44
N VAL A 58 4.35 -3.42 7.04
CA VAL A 58 4.13 -4.70 6.34
C VAL A 58 2.77 -5.25 6.77
N VAL A 59 1.93 -5.57 5.80
CA VAL A 59 0.64 -6.23 6.00
C VAL A 59 0.67 -7.57 5.29
N LEU A 60 0.52 -8.63 6.05
CA LEU A 60 0.32 -9.97 5.51
C LEU A 60 -1.16 -10.12 5.12
N LEU A 61 -1.41 -10.41 3.85
CA LEU A 61 -2.73 -10.77 3.33
C LEU A 61 -2.80 -12.30 3.18
N ALA A 62 -4.01 -12.85 3.08
CA ALA A 62 -4.24 -14.30 2.97
C ALA A 62 -3.37 -15.00 1.91
N GLU A 63 -3.08 -14.32 0.79
CA GLU A 63 -2.35 -14.90 -0.34
C GLU A 63 -1.31 -13.94 -0.93
N SER A 64 -0.88 -12.91 -0.19
CA SER A 64 -0.01 -11.83 -0.69
C SER A 64 0.41 -10.84 0.41
N HIS A 65 0.73 -9.58 0.08
CA HIS A 65 1.15 -8.57 1.05
C HIS A 65 0.91 -7.13 0.56
N ILE A 66 0.91 -6.19 1.52
CA ILE A 66 1.15 -4.77 1.27
C ILE A 66 2.38 -4.36 2.07
N THR A 67 3.38 -3.76 1.44
CA THR A 67 4.53 -3.16 2.13
C THR A 67 4.60 -1.68 1.82
N MET A 68 5.13 -0.88 2.73
CA MET A 68 5.33 0.55 2.50
C MET A 68 6.49 1.12 3.32
N HIS A 69 7.07 2.19 2.79
CA HIS A 69 8.09 2.99 3.42
C HIS A 69 7.81 4.46 3.13
N SER A 70 7.83 5.32 4.15
CA SER A 70 7.57 6.74 4.00
C SER A 70 8.76 7.60 4.42
N TRP A 71 8.97 8.69 3.70
CA TRP A 71 9.93 9.75 4.00
C TRP A 71 9.19 11.09 4.00
N PRO A 72 8.62 11.51 5.14
CA PRO A 72 7.88 12.77 5.27
C PRO A 72 8.69 14.00 4.87
N GLU A 73 10.00 13.99 5.12
CA GLU A 73 10.97 15.03 4.73
C GLU A 73 11.09 15.23 3.22
N TYR A 74 10.65 14.25 2.43
CA TYR A 74 10.60 14.32 0.96
C TYR A 74 9.17 14.28 0.42
N ASN A 75 8.16 14.37 1.30
CA ASN A 75 6.75 14.22 0.93
C ASN A 75 6.51 12.92 0.14
N TYR A 76 7.21 11.83 0.48
CA TYR A 76 7.31 10.63 -0.34
C TYR A 76 6.88 9.36 0.39
N LEU A 77 6.16 8.49 -0.31
CA LEU A 77 5.77 7.16 0.17
C LEU A 77 5.94 6.14 -0.98
N ALA A 78 6.76 5.12 -0.74
CA ALA A 78 6.86 3.94 -1.58
C ALA A 78 5.94 2.85 -1.05
N LEU A 79 5.22 2.14 -1.93
CA LEU A 79 4.28 1.09 -1.55
C LEU A 79 4.26 -0.04 -2.59
N ASP A 80 4.33 -1.28 -2.13
CA ASP A 80 4.01 -2.46 -2.92
C ASP A 80 2.67 -3.02 -2.48
N LEU A 81 1.78 -3.25 -3.44
CA LEU A 81 0.52 -3.96 -3.27
C LEU A 81 0.57 -5.21 -4.13
N PHE A 82 0.84 -6.35 -3.51
CA PHE A 82 0.73 -7.65 -4.16
C PHE A 82 -0.63 -8.26 -3.83
N SER A 83 -1.32 -8.84 -4.82
CA SER A 83 -2.59 -9.54 -4.63
C SER A 83 -2.67 -10.77 -5.52
N CYS A 84 -3.11 -11.88 -4.95
CA CYS A 84 -3.47 -13.09 -5.69
C CYS A 84 -4.85 -12.95 -6.34
N GLY A 85 -5.04 -13.50 -7.53
CA GLY A 85 -6.33 -13.83 -8.14
C GLY A 85 -7.27 -12.71 -8.60
N ASP A 86 -7.23 -11.51 -8.00
CA ASP A 86 -8.24 -10.47 -8.24
C ASP A 86 -7.65 -9.07 -8.50
N LYS A 87 -7.48 -8.75 -9.79
CA LYS A 87 -7.05 -7.43 -10.27
C LYS A 87 -7.99 -6.30 -9.84
N LYS A 88 -9.28 -6.59 -9.66
CA LYS A 88 -10.28 -5.59 -9.26
C LYS A 88 -10.04 -5.15 -7.81
N LYS A 89 -9.73 -6.09 -6.91
CA LYS A 89 -9.40 -5.76 -5.51
C LYS A 89 -8.13 -4.91 -5.42
N ALA A 90 -7.08 -5.29 -6.15
CA ALA A 90 -5.84 -4.50 -6.18
C ALA A 90 -6.08 -3.08 -6.70
N LYS A 91 -6.90 -2.93 -7.75
CA LYS A 91 -7.30 -1.62 -8.29
C LYS A 91 -8.08 -0.78 -7.26
N ILE A 92 -9.06 -1.37 -6.57
CA ILE A 92 -9.82 -0.67 -5.52
C ILE A 92 -8.91 -0.24 -4.37
N ALA A 93 -7.98 -1.11 -3.96
CA ALA A 93 -7.03 -0.79 -2.89
C ALA A 93 -6.14 0.40 -3.28
N ILE A 94 -5.50 0.38 -4.45
CA ILE A 94 -4.62 1.50 -4.86
C ILE A 94 -5.39 2.80 -5.07
N GLU A 95 -6.63 2.76 -5.59
CA GLU A 95 -7.49 3.93 -5.71
C GLU A 95 -7.85 4.52 -4.36
N GLN A 96 -8.18 3.68 -3.37
CA GLN A 96 -8.47 4.14 -2.02
C GLN A 96 -7.21 4.74 -1.36
N LEU A 97 -6.05 4.09 -1.51
CA LEU A 97 -4.78 4.62 -1.01
C LEU A 97 -4.43 5.98 -1.63
N THR A 98 -4.68 6.15 -2.92
CA THR A 98 -4.47 7.42 -3.63
C THR A 98 -5.37 8.53 -3.07
N LYS A 99 -6.65 8.24 -2.84
CA LYS A 99 -7.59 9.20 -2.21
C LYS A 99 -7.18 9.59 -0.80
N ASP A 100 -6.61 8.63 -0.07
CA ASP A 100 -6.33 8.79 1.35
C ASP A 100 -5.00 9.46 1.64
N PHE A 101 -3.95 9.13 0.88
CA PHE A 101 -2.63 9.74 0.99
C PHE A 101 -2.50 11.06 0.22
N LYS A 102 -3.46 11.36 -0.67
CA LYS A 102 -3.55 12.60 -1.44
C LYS A 102 -2.21 13.05 -2.06
N PRO A 103 -1.49 12.17 -2.79
CA PRO A 103 -0.25 12.58 -3.44
C PRO A 103 -0.55 13.62 -4.53
N LEU A 104 0.36 14.56 -4.74
CA LEU A 104 0.33 15.42 -5.94
C LEU A 104 0.58 14.60 -7.21
N LYS A 105 1.37 13.53 -7.12
CA LYS A 105 1.67 12.66 -8.25
C LYS A 105 1.80 11.20 -7.81
N LEU A 106 1.09 10.32 -8.52
CA LEU A 106 1.22 8.88 -8.39
C LEU A 106 1.94 8.33 -9.63
N LYS A 107 3.08 7.65 -9.44
CA LYS A 107 3.60 6.72 -10.44
C LYS A 107 3.31 5.29 -9.99
N LYS A 108 3.00 4.41 -10.93
CA LYS A 108 2.80 2.99 -10.63
C LYS A 108 3.24 2.10 -11.78
N GLN A 109 3.84 0.98 -11.45
CA GLN A 109 4.14 -0.11 -12.36
C GLN A 109 3.29 -1.32 -11.97
N ILE A 110 2.72 -1.99 -12.97
CA ILE A 110 1.96 -3.22 -12.76
C ILE A 110 2.80 -4.38 -13.27
N VAL A 111 3.07 -5.34 -12.39
CA VAL A 111 3.78 -6.58 -12.71
C VAL A 111 2.82 -7.75 -12.56
N ILE A 112 2.69 -8.56 -13.60
CA ILE A 112 1.96 -9.83 -13.53
C ILE A 112 2.94 -10.91 -13.08
N ARG A 113 2.57 -11.66 -12.03
CA ARG A 113 3.44 -12.67 -11.40
C ARG A 113 2.79 -14.05 -11.55
N GLY A 114 3.59 -15.07 -11.89
CA GLY A 114 3.13 -16.48 -11.99
C GLY A 114 2.59 -16.93 -13.35
N LEU A 115 3.10 -16.36 -14.45
CA LEU A 115 2.68 -16.65 -15.83
C LEU A 115 2.98 -18.08 -16.30
#